data_AF-X1CL64-F1
#
_entry.id   AF-X1CL64-F1
#
_cell.length_a   1.000
_cell.length_b   1.000
_cell.length_c   1.000
_cell.angle_alpha   90.00
_cell.angle_beta   90.00
_cell.angle_gamma   90.00
#
_symmetry.space_group_name_H-M   'P 1'
#
loop_
_entity.id
_entity.type
_entity.pdbx_description
1 polymer ?
#
loop_
_entity_poly.entity_id
_entity_poly.type
_entity_poly.pdbx_seq_one_letter_code
_entity_poly.pdbx_strand_id
1 'polypeptide(L)'
;SVIIRQSNPTELAGICTVEVSEDGGSKFKFAAACLYPVKEGLVVKTNTDKVRKLRKGIIELMLARCPNVKRIQELAEEYGVEKPRFVLGDQDCILCGLCVRACQEIMGKSAISLVNRGIYREVAAPFYAYELTEECIGCGDCAFVCPTGAL
;
A
#
# COMPACT_ATOMS: atom_id res chain seq x y z
N SER A 1 -23.13 -7.01 -8.58
CA SER A 1 -22.65 -5.63 -8.66
C SER A 1 -21.69 -5.39 -7.51
N VAL A 2 -20.38 -5.57 -7.73
CA VAL A 2 -19.39 -5.28 -6.70
C VAL A 2 -19.19 -3.77 -6.69
N ILE A 3 -19.78 -3.11 -5.69
CA ILE A 3 -19.52 -1.71 -5.40
C ILE A 3 -18.03 -1.62 -5.07
N ILE A 4 -17.24 -1.04 -5.98
CA ILE A 4 -15.87 -0.62 -5.68
C ILE A 4 -16.02 0.51 -4.66
N ARG A 5 -16.00 0.17 -3.37
CA ARG A 5 -15.83 1.16 -2.31
C ARG A 5 -14.54 1.89 -2.64
N GLN A 6 -14.61 3.20 -2.82
CA GLN A 6 -13.45 4.08 -2.91
C GLN A 6 -12.67 3.97 -1.60
N SER A 7 -11.82 2.96 -1.49
CA SER A 7 -10.75 2.92 -0.51
C SER A 7 -9.61 3.74 -1.10
N ASN A 8 -9.23 4.82 -0.41
CA ASN A 8 -8.14 5.72 -0.77
C ASN A 8 -6.98 4.99 -1.46
N PRO A 9 -6.47 5.48 -2.60
CA PRO A 9 -5.63 4.71 -3.49
C PRO A 9 -4.31 4.36 -2.81
N THR A 10 -4.15 3.11 -2.38
CA THR A 10 -2.87 2.54 -1.94
C THR A 10 -2.01 2.26 -3.17
N GLU A 11 -1.45 3.31 -3.77
CA GLU A 11 -0.67 3.24 -5.01
C GLU A 11 0.59 2.38 -4.89
N LEU A 12 1.10 2.14 -3.68
CA LEU A 12 2.33 1.35 -3.47
C LEU A 12 2.09 -0.08 -2.97
N ALA A 13 0.89 -0.43 -2.53
CA ALA A 13 0.68 -1.71 -1.85
C ALA A 13 0.35 -2.86 -2.80
N GLY A 14 0.08 -2.62 -4.10
CA GLY A 14 -0.25 -3.63 -5.12
C GLY A 14 -1.45 -4.54 -4.82
N ILE A 15 -2.03 -4.43 -3.62
CA ILE A 15 -3.03 -5.32 -3.06
C ILE A 15 -4.38 -5.18 -3.76
N CYS A 16 -4.64 -4.01 -4.35
CA CYS A 16 -5.83 -3.73 -5.13
C CYS A 16 -5.81 -4.35 -6.54
N THR A 17 -4.82 -5.19 -6.88
CA THR A 17 -4.76 -5.82 -8.20
C THR A 17 -5.98 -6.73 -8.43
N VAL A 18 -6.59 -6.60 -9.61
CA VAL A 18 -7.76 -7.36 -10.08
C VAL A 18 -7.58 -7.72 -11.55
N GLU A 19 -8.37 -8.66 -12.06
CA GLU A 19 -8.48 -8.92 -13.49
C GLU A 19 -9.63 -8.10 -14.08
N VAL A 20 -9.37 -7.37 -15.18
CA VAL A 20 -10.36 -6.55 -15.88
C VAL A 20 -10.44 -6.95 -17.35
N SER A 21 -11.65 -6.85 -17.92
CA SER A 21 -11.94 -7.06 -19.34
C SER A 21 -12.88 -5.95 -19.83
N GLU A 22 -12.51 -5.34 -20.96
CA GLU A 22 -13.30 -4.30 -21.65
C GLU A 22 -14.05 -4.88 -22.87
N ASP A 23 -13.79 -6.14 -23.21
CA ASP A 23 -14.31 -6.84 -24.40
C ASP A 23 -15.33 -7.93 -24.03
N GLY A 24 -16.22 -7.63 -23.08
CA GLY A 24 -17.32 -8.51 -22.68
C GLY A 24 -16.87 -9.82 -22.00
N GLY A 25 -15.66 -9.86 -21.45
CA GLY A 25 -15.09 -11.04 -20.79
C GLY A 25 -14.22 -11.92 -21.69
N SER A 26 -13.90 -11.49 -22.91
CA SER A 26 -13.12 -12.29 -23.86
C SER A 26 -11.63 -12.35 -23.48
N LYS A 27 -11.06 -11.25 -22.99
CA LYS A 27 -9.66 -11.18 -22.52
C LYS A 27 -9.57 -10.41 -21.21
N PHE A 28 -8.84 -11.01 -20.27
CA PHE A 28 -8.57 -10.39 -18.97
C PHE A 28 -7.10 -9.96 -18.87
N LYS A 29 -6.88 -8.76 -18.33
CA LYS A 29 -5.57 -8.23 -17.96
C LYS A 29 -5.58 -7.84 -16.48
N PHE A 30 -4.41 -7.86 -15.84
CA PHE A 30 -4.30 -7.32 -14.48
C PHE A 30 -4.34 -5.80 -14.50
N ALA A 31 -5.03 -5.22 -13.52
CA ALA A 31 -5.08 -3.79 -13.30
C ALA A 31 -5.16 -3.47 -11.80
N ALA A 32 -4.64 -2.31 -11.41
CA ALA A 32 -4.81 -1.79 -10.06
C ALA A 32 -6.21 -1.17 -9.94
N ALA A 33 -7.09 -1.77 -9.13
CA ALA A 33 -8.48 -1.30 -8.99
C ALA A 33 -8.58 0.14 -8.46
N CYS A 34 -7.60 0.61 -7.69
CA CYS A 34 -7.60 1.96 -7.13
C CYS A 34 -7.34 3.07 -8.17
N LEU A 35 -6.80 2.72 -9.34
CA LEU A 35 -6.44 3.67 -10.40
C LEU A 35 -7.19 3.39 -11.72
N TYR A 36 -7.65 2.16 -11.93
CA TYR A 36 -8.26 1.80 -13.20
C TYR A 36 -9.63 2.48 -13.38
N PRO A 37 -9.83 3.26 -14.46
CA PRO A 37 -11.07 3.99 -14.66
C PRO A 37 -12.24 3.04 -14.92
N VAL A 38 -13.38 3.34 -14.29
CA VAL A 38 -14.63 2.60 -14.50
C VAL A 38 -15.24 2.99 -15.85
N LYS A 39 -15.71 1.99 -16.61
CA LYS A 39 -16.35 2.17 -17.91
C LYS A 39 -17.57 1.25 -18.04
N GLU A 40 -18.51 1.65 -18.88
CA GLU A 40 -19.67 0.82 -19.22
C GLU A 40 -19.19 -0.50 -19.86
N GLY A 41 -19.83 -1.62 -19.52
CA GLY A 41 -19.44 -2.95 -20.00
C GLY A 41 -18.15 -3.54 -19.41
N LEU A 42 -17.52 -2.89 -18.42
CA LEU A 42 -16.32 -3.39 -17.75
C LEU A 42 -16.63 -4.63 -16.89
N VAL A 43 -15.94 -5.74 -17.15
CA VAL A 43 -16.03 -6.98 -16.36
C VAL A 43 -14.82 -7.08 -15.43
N VAL A 44 -15.06 -7.20 -14.13
CA VAL A 44 -14.00 -7.28 -13.10
C VAL A 44 -14.07 -8.60 -12.35
N LYS A 45 -12.93 -9.30 -12.24
CA LYS A 45 -12.77 -10.48 -11.40
C LYS A 45 -11.77 -10.17 -10.27
N THR A 46 -12.24 -10.31 -9.04
CA THR A 46 -11.50 -9.85 -7.84
C THR A 46 -10.89 -10.97 -7.00
N ASN A 47 -11.26 -12.23 -7.27
CA ASN A 47 -10.91 -13.38 -6.43
C ASN A 47 -10.57 -14.66 -7.23
N THR A 48 -9.99 -14.51 -8.42
CA THR A 48 -9.47 -15.67 -9.18
C THR A 48 -8.18 -16.18 -8.54
N ASP A 49 -7.81 -17.43 -8.82
CA ASP A 49 -6.53 -18.00 -8.34
C ASP A 49 -5.32 -17.16 -8.75
N LYS A 50 -5.39 -16.56 -9.95
CA LYS A 50 -4.38 -15.64 -10.48
C LYS A 50 -4.24 -14.38 -9.62
N VAL A 51 -5.36 -13.73 -9.28
CA VAL A 51 -5.37 -12.54 -8.41
C VAL A 51 -4.91 -12.91 -6.99
N ARG A 52 -5.41 -14.01 -6.44
CA ARG A 52 -5.03 -14.47 -5.10
C ARG A 52 -3.53 -14.79 -5.02
N LYS A 53 -2.96 -15.45 -6.03
CA LYS A 53 -1.52 -15.77 -6.10
C LYS A 53 -0.66 -14.52 -6.17
N LEU A 54 -1.06 -13.51 -6.93
CA LEU A 54 -0.33 -12.24 -7.01
C LEU A 54 -0.36 -11.49 -5.68
N ARG A 55 -1.54 -11.34 -5.06
CA ARG A 55 -1.70 -10.71 -3.75
C ARG A 55 -0.90 -11.43 -2.67
N LYS A 56 -0.91 -12.77 -2.68
CA LYS A 56 -0.11 -13.61 -1.79
C LYS A 56 1.38 -13.24 -1.85
N GLY A 57 1.94 -13.07 -3.05
CA GLY A 57 3.35 -12.66 -3.21
C GLY A 57 3.64 -11.27 -2.66
N ILE A 58 2.70 -10.33 -2.80
CA ILE A 58 2.84 -8.97 -2.27
C ILE A 58 2.74 -8.97 -0.73
N ILE A 59 1.79 -9.71 -0.16
CA ILE A 59 1.64 -9.85 1.28
C ILE A 59 2.87 -10.55 1.88
N GLU A 60 3.44 -11.52 1.20
CA GLU A 60 4.68 -12.16 1.63
C GLU A 60 5.85 -11.16 1.67
N LEU A 61 5.96 -10.26 0.70
CA LEU A 61 6.94 -9.16 0.72
C LEU A 61 6.70 -8.19 1.88
N MET A 62 5.43 -7.86 2.16
CA MET A 62 5.06 -7.03 3.32
C MET A 62 5.45 -7.71 4.62
N LEU A 63 5.15 -9.01 4.79
CA LEU A 63 5.48 -9.78 5.98
C LEU A 63 7.01 -9.92 6.16
N ALA A 64 7.76 -10.08 5.07
CA ALA A 64 9.22 -10.14 5.10
C ALA A 64 9.88 -8.85 5.61
N ARG A 65 9.22 -7.70 5.41
CA ARG A 65 9.69 -6.38 5.87
C ARG A 65 9.13 -6.02 7.24
N CYS A 66 7.86 -6.34 7.48
CA CYS A 66 7.08 -5.94 8.63
C CYS A 66 6.54 -7.15 9.41
N PRO A 67 7.42 -8.00 9.98
CA PRO A 67 7.03 -9.26 10.59
C PRO A 67 6.20 -9.08 11.87
N ASN A 68 6.33 -7.94 12.56
CA ASN A 68 5.72 -7.68 13.86
C ASN A 68 4.43 -6.84 13.78
N VAL A 69 4.01 -6.40 12.59
CA VAL A 69 2.80 -5.61 12.40
C VAL A 69 1.58 -6.53 12.35
N LYS A 70 0.73 -6.47 13.38
CA LYS A 70 -0.48 -7.30 13.51
C LYS A 70 -1.35 -7.32 12.25
N ARG A 71 -1.58 -6.16 11.63
CA ARG A 71 -2.39 -6.06 10.41
C ARG A 71 -1.80 -6.85 9.23
N ILE A 72 -0.47 -6.91 9.14
CA ILE A 72 0.22 -7.67 8.09
C ILE A 72 0.19 -9.16 8.40
N GLN A 73 0.30 -9.55 9.68
CA GLN A 73 0.13 -10.94 10.11
C GLN A 73 -1.28 -11.47 9.81
N GLU A 74 -2.32 -10.69 10.11
CA GLU A 74 -3.72 -11.02 9.77
C GLU A 74 -3.91 -11.24 8.27
N LEU A 75 -3.37 -10.34 7.45
CA LEU A 75 -3.42 -10.47 5.98
C LEU A 75 -2.62 -11.69 5.49
N ALA A 76 -1.49 -11.98 6.11
CA ALA A 76 -0.69 -13.15 5.79
C ALA A 76 -1.46 -14.45 6.07
N GLU A 77 -2.14 -14.53 7.22
CA GLU A 77 -3.00 -15.66 7.57
C GLU A 77 -4.15 -15.83 6.57
N GLU A 78 -4.86 -14.74 6.21
CA GLU A 78 -5.96 -14.77 5.22
C GLU A 78 -5.52 -15.35 3.84
N TYR A 79 -4.28 -15.13 3.46
CA TYR A 79 -3.70 -15.60 2.19
C TYR A 79 -2.84 -16.87 2.34
N GLY A 80 -2.81 -17.47 3.53
CA GLY A 80 -2.06 -18.69 3.83
C GLY A 80 -0.54 -18.52 3.66
N VAL A 81 0.00 -17.39 4.12
CA VAL A 81 1.44 -17.10 4.20
C VAL A 81 1.85 -17.27 5.67
N GLU A 82 2.34 -18.46 6.03
CA GLU A 82 2.79 -18.73 7.40
C GLU A 82 4.13 -18.05 7.70
N LYS A 83 5.05 -18.07 6.73
CA LYS A 83 6.37 -17.44 6.83
C LYS A 83 6.83 -16.95 5.45
N PRO A 84 7.54 -15.81 5.40
CA PRO A 84 8.10 -15.35 4.14
C PRO A 84 9.31 -16.21 3.76
N ARG A 85 9.53 -16.41 2.45
CA ARG A 85 10.69 -17.14 1.91
C ARG A 85 12.02 -16.41 2.08
N PHE A 86 12.00 -15.14 2.45
CA PHE A 86 13.15 -14.28 2.64
C PHE A 86 12.87 -13.29 3.77
N VAL A 87 13.91 -12.72 4.35
CA VAL A 87 13.81 -11.69 5.41
C VAL A 87 14.35 -10.39 4.82
N LEU A 88 13.56 -9.32 4.89
CA LEU A 88 13.98 -7.98 4.43
C LEU A 88 14.31 -7.05 5.60
N GLY A 89 13.78 -7.31 6.79
CA GLY A 89 14.11 -6.56 8.00
C GLY A 89 13.03 -6.69 9.07
N ASP A 90 13.14 -5.83 10.08
CA ASP A 90 12.16 -5.68 11.15
C ASP A 90 11.73 -4.22 11.23
N GLN A 91 10.75 -3.86 10.39
CA GLN A 91 10.28 -2.49 10.20
C GLN A 91 8.78 -2.43 10.40
N ASP A 92 8.26 -1.32 10.90
CA ASP A 92 6.79 -1.15 11.01
C ASP A 92 6.18 -0.47 9.78
N CYS A 93 6.99 0.16 8.93
CA CYS A 93 6.54 0.90 7.76
C CYS A 93 6.59 0.06 6.47
N ILE A 94 5.41 -0.16 5.88
CA ILE A 94 5.25 -0.83 4.56
C ILE A 94 5.52 0.07 3.35
N LEU A 95 6.00 1.29 3.57
CA LEU A 95 6.31 2.26 2.51
C LEU A 95 5.12 2.58 1.58
N CYS A 96 3.90 2.63 2.13
CA CYS A 96 2.70 2.90 1.32
C CYS A 96 2.58 4.35 0.82
N GLY A 97 3.33 5.29 1.41
CA GLY A 97 3.33 6.71 1.03
C GLY A 97 2.08 7.51 1.45
N LEU A 98 1.13 6.90 2.18
CA LEU A 98 -0.09 7.60 2.62
C LEU A 98 0.22 8.80 3.52
N CYS A 99 1.16 8.65 4.45
CA CYS A 99 1.59 9.73 5.34
C CYS A 99 2.22 10.92 4.59
N VAL A 100 3.07 10.64 3.60
CA VAL A 100 3.72 11.67 2.77
C VAL A 100 2.67 12.42 1.96
N ARG A 101 1.74 11.72 1.31
CA ARG A 101 0.64 12.36 0.57
C ARG A 101 -0.28 13.16 1.49
N ALA A 102 -0.62 12.65 2.68
CA ALA A 102 -1.41 13.42 3.64
C ALA A 102 -0.71 14.72 4.04
N CYS A 103 0.59 14.67 4.33
CA CYS A 103 1.38 15.86 4.65
C CYS A 103 1.35 16.88 3.50
N GLN A 104 1.52 16.42 2.25
CA GLN A 104 1.60 17.27 1.07
C GLN A 104 0.26 17.79 0.57
N GLU A 105 -0.72 16.90 0.41
CA GLU A 105 -1.99 17.20 -0.26
C GLU A 105 -3.04 17.76 0.70
N ILE A 106 -3.04 17.33 1.97
CA ILE A 106 -4.03 17.79 2.96
C ILE A 106 -3.51 19.04 3.67
N MET A 107 -2.29 18.96 4.21
CA MET A 107 -1.73 20.05 5.02
C MET A 107 -0.95 21.08 4.20
N GLY A 108 -0.62 20.77 2.94
CA GLY A 108 0.22 21.65 2.12
C GLY A 108 1.66 21.76 2.61
N LYS A 109 2.15 20.76 3.35
CA LYS A 109 3.49 20.73 3.96
C LYS A 109 4.33 19.59 3.37
N SER A 110 5.64 19.69 3.50
CA SER A 110 6.59 18.65 3.06
C SER A 110 7.52 18.24 4.19
N ALA A 111 6.96 18.10 5.40
CA ALA A 111 7.72 17.78 6.60
C ALA A 111 8.31 16.34 6.58
N ILE A 112 7.73 15.44 5.79
CA ILE A 112 8.22 14.07 5.58
C ILE A 112 8.18 13.70 4.10
N SER A 113 9.07 12.81 3.67
CA SER A 113 9.15 12.32 2.30
C SER A 113 9.70 10.89 2.23
N LEU A 114 9.43 10.19 1.13
CA LEU A 114 10.08 8.92 0.83
C LEU A 114 11.47 9.18 0.25
N VAL A 115 12.51 8.79 0.97
CA VAL A 115 13.91 8.96 0.57
C VAL A 115 14.55 7.62 0.21
N ASN A 116 15.79 7.67 -0.32
CA ASN A 116 16.56 6.50 -0.76
C ASN A 116 15.86 5.67 -1.86
N ARG A 117 16.44 4.51 -2.22
CA ARG A 117 15.95 3.63 -3.29
C ARG A 117 16.09 2.16 -2.92
N GLY A 118 15.29 1.32 -3.58
CA GLY A 118 15.29 -0.14 -3.35
C GLY A 118 14.92 -0.51 -1.92
N ILE A 119 15.68 -1.43 -1.33
CA ILE A 119 15.45 -1.93 0.05
C ILE A 119 15.76 -0.89 1.13
N TYR A 120 16.57 0.13 0.82
CA TYR A 120 16.96 1.20 1.72
C TYR A 120 15.94 2.35 1.80
N ARG A 121 14.78 2.22 1.13
CA ARG A 121 13.73 3.24 1.18
C ARG A 121 13.15 3.36 2.59
N GLU A 122 12.91 4.60 2.97
CA GLU A 122 12.33 4.97 4.26
C GLU A 122 11.56 6.28 4.15
N VAL A 123 10.76 6.58 5.18
CA VAL A 123 10.13 7.89 5.36
C VAL A 123 11.04 8.70 6.27
N ALA A 124 11.48 9.87 5.82
CA ALA A 124 12.37 10.74 6.60
C ALA A 124 11.96 12.20 6.47
N ALA A 125 12.32 13.00 7.47
CA ALA A 125 12.27 14.46 7.41
C ALA A 125 13.38 15.01 6.49
N PRO A 126 13.23 16.23 5.94
CA PRO A 126 14.30 16.92 5.23
C PRO A 126 15.62 16.89 6.02
N PHE A 127 16.73 16.58 5.33
CA PHE A 127 18.08 16.49 5.91
C PHE A 127 18.22 15.51 7.08
N TYR A 128 17.31 14.53 7.22
CA TYR A 128 17.26 13.62 8.37
C TYR A 128 17.19 14.36 9.71
N ALA A 129 16.48 15.50 9.73
CA ALA A 129 16.24 16.24 10.95
C ALA A 129 15.59 15.31 12.00
N TYR A 130 16.23 15.22 13.17
CA TYR A 130 15.73 14.45 14.31
C TYR A 130 14.66 15.22 15.10
N GLU A 131 14.59 16.53 14.90
CA GLU A 131 13.59 17.41 15.49
C GLU A 131 12.49 17.72 14.47
N LEU A 132 11.29 18.02 14.97
CA LEU A 132 10.20 18.50 14.14
C LEU A 132 10.68 19.76 13.42
N THR A 133 10.77 19.68 12.10
CA THR A 133 11.15 20.84 11.29
C THR A 133 10.09 21.94 11.45
N GLU A 134 10.44 23.20 11.19
CA GLU A 134 9.46 24.30 11.24
C GLU A 134 8.28 24.07 10.28
N GLU A 135 8.44 23.20 9.27
CA GLU A 135 7.35 22.79 8.39
C GLU A 135 6.32 21.88 9.07
N CYS A 136 6.67 21.15 10.14
CA CYS A 136 5.77 20.26 10.85
C CYS A 136 5.03 20.97 11.98
N ILE A 137 3.71 21.16 11.82
CA ILE A 137 2.87 21.81 12.83
C ILE A 137 2.24 20.84 13.84
N GLY A 138 2.60 19.55 13.80
CA GLY A 138 2.08 18.55 14.74
C GLY A 138 0.61 18.16 14.54
N CYS A 139 0.07 18.25 13.32
CA CYS A 139 -1.34 17.96 13.03
C CYS A 139 -1.77 16.49 13.24
N GLY A 140 -0.83 15.53 13.15
CA GLY A 140 -1.11 14.10 13.38
C GLY A 140 -1.75 13.34 12.21
N ASP A 141 -2.06 14.00 11.09
CA ASP A 141 -2.69 13.36 9.93
C ASP A 141 -1.90 12.16 9.39
N CYS A 142 -0.56 12.27 9.41
CA CYS A 142 0.34 11.22 8.94
C CYS A 142 0.21 9.93 9.77
N ALA A 143 0.05 10.04 11.09
CA ALA A 143 -0.18 8.92 12.00
C ALA A 143 -1.60 8.37 11.82
N PHE A 144 -2.60 9.24 11.68
CA PHE A 144 -4.00 8.84 11.48
C PHE A 144 -4.21 7.99 10.22
N VAL A 145 -3.56 8.35 9.10
CA VAL A 145 -3.69 7.60 7.84
C VAL A 145 -2.77 6.36 7.76
N CYS A 146 -1.89 6.15 8.74
CA CYS A 146 -0.89 5.09 8.69
C CYS A 146 -1.56 3.72 8.91
N PRO A 147 -1.55 2.81 7.92
CA PRO A 147 -2.24 1.53 8.04
C PRO A 147 -1.55 0.53 8.99
N THR A 148 -0.29 0.82 9.38
CA THR A 148 0.52 -0.04 10.23
C THR A 148 0.88 0.58 11.57
N GLY A 149 0.56 1.86 11.80
CA GLY A 149 0.92 2.57 13.02
C GLY A 149 2.42 2.89 13.17
N ALA A 150 3.15 2.99 12.06
CA ALA A 150 4.61 3.21 12.06
C ALA A 150 5.09 4.65 12.36
N LEU A 151 4.18 5.57 12.68
CA LEU A 151 4.46 7.01 12.87
C LEU A 151 3.98 7.48 14.23
#